data_AF-A0AA86JTX8-F1
#
_entry.id   AF-A0AA86JTX8-F1
#
_cell.length_a   1.000
_cell.length_b   1.000
_cell.length_c   1.000
_cell.angle_alpha   90.00
_cell.angle_beta   90.00
_cell.angle_gamma   90.00
#
_symmetry.space_group_name_H-M   'P 1'
#
loop_
_entity.id
_entity.type
_entity.pdbx_description
1 polymer ?
#
loop_
_entity_poly.entity_id
_entity_poly.type
_entity_poly.pdbx_seq_one_letter_code
_entity_poly.pdbx_strand_id
1 'polypeptide(L)' 'MKLSENAKELYKLRLFGYRGQQCAVAEVDLSKSHFTGCCQVLHGVLCCVINTNLSEREKQNTLHKLIKKRN' A
#
# COMPACT_ATOMS: atom_id res chain seq x y z
N MET A 1 19.58 -12.62 8.60
CA MET A 1 18.54 -11.58 8.62
C MET A 1 17.51 -11.98 9.67
N LYS A 2 17.59 -11.46 10.90
CA LYS A 2 16.64 -11.81 11.97
C LYS A 2 15.41 -10.91 11.82
N LEU A 3 14.31 -11.46 11.35
CA LEU A 3 12.99 -10.83 11.47
C LEU A 3 12.66 -10.82 12.96
N SER A 4 12.69 -9.64 13.60
CA SER A 4 12.41 -9.52 15.03
C SER A 4 10.98 -9.95 15.32
N GLU A 5 10.81 -10.85 16.29
CA GLU A 5 9.54 -11.37 16.85
C GLU A 5 8.75 -10.30 17.65
N ASN A 6 8.70 -9.07 17.15
CA ASN A 6 7.89 -7.97 17.67
C ASN A 6 6.92 -7.47 16.61
N ALA A 7 6.23 -8.40 15.94
CA ALA A 7 5.11 -8.09 15.04
C ALA A 7 3.88 -7.65 15.87
N LYS A 8 4.03 -6.57 16.67
CA LYS A 8 2.91 -5.64 16.89
C LYS A 8 2.36 -5.32 15.50
N GLU A 9 1.04 -5.22 15.33
CA GLU A 9 0.37 -4.94 14.05
C GLU A 9 0.98 -3.72 13.33
N LEU A 10 2.08 -3.92 12.60
CA LEU A 10 2.87 -2.85 11.99
C LEU A 10 2.25 -2.36 10.69
N TYR A 11 1.28 -3.10 10.15
CA TYR A 11 0.62 -2.78 8.89
C TYR A 11 -0.80 -3.35 8.84
N LYS A 12 -1.75 -2.55 8.35
CA LYS A 12 -3.09 -3.01 7.99
C LYS A 12 -3.07 -3.43 6.53
N LEU A 13 -3.16 -4.74 6.28
CA LEU A 13 -3.28 -5.28 4.93
C LEU A 13 -4.74 -5.32 4.49
N ARG A 14 -5.05 -4.84 3.29
CA ARG A 14 -6.35 -4.96 2.63
C ARG A 14 -6.17 -5.53 1.23
N LEU A 15 -6.94 -6.56 0.91
CA LEU A 15 -6.94 -7.20 -0.41
C LEU A 15 -8.25 -6.86 -1.13
N PHE A 16 -8.17 -6.45 -2.39
CA PHE A 16 -9.35 -6.22 -3.23
C PHE A 16 -9.05 -6.44 -4.71
N GLY A 17 -10.10 -6.67 -5.51
CA GLY A 17 -9.99 -6.73 -6.96
C GLY A 17 -10.23 -5.37 -7.61
N TYR A 18 -9.40 -5.00 -8.59
CA TYR A 18 -9.57 -3.79 -9.40
C TYR A 18 -9.31 -4.09 -10.87
N ARG A 19 -10.32 -3.87 -11.73
CA ARG A 19 -10.25 -4.11 -13.19
C ARG A 19 -9.68 -5.49 -13.58
N GLY A 20 -10.05 -6.54 -12.85
CA GLY A 20 -9.57 -7.90 -13.08
C GLY A 20 -8.19 -8.22 -12.51
N GLN A 21 -7.55 -7.27 -11.82
CA GLN A 21 -6.27 -7.47 -11.14
C GLN A 21 -6.48 -7.58 -9.62
N GLN A 22 -5.75 -8.49 -8.97
CA GLN A 22 -5.70 -8.55 -7.51
C GLN A 22 -4.79 -7.43 -6.98
N CYS A 23 -5.28 -6.67 -6.01
CA CYS A 23 -4.54 -5.59 -5.35
C CYS A 23 -4.38 -5.92 -3.87
N ALA A 24 -3.15 -5.78 -3.37
CA ALA A 24 -2.82 -5.86 -1.96
C ALA A 24 -2.36 -4.48 -1.50
N VAL A 25 -3.05 -3.87 -0.54
CA VAL A 25 -2.69 -2.56 0.02
C VAL A 25 -2.23 -2.74 1.46
N ALA A 26 -1.02 -2.30 1.76
CA ALA A 26 -0.50 -2.18 3.12
C ALA A 26 -0.49 -0.72 3.54
N GLU A 27 -1.16 -0.40 4.65
CA GLU A 27 -0.99 0.90 5.31
C GLU A 27 0.18 0.83 6.27
N VAL A 28 1.16 1.72 6.12
CA VAL A 28 2.35 1.77 6.96
C VAL A 28 2.56 3.18 7.52
N ASP A 29 2.91 3.27 8.80
CA ASP A 29 3.43 4.51 9.38
C ASP A 29 4.94 4.54 9.19
N LEU A 30 5.35 5.08 8.03
CA LEU A 30 6.74 5.43 7.82
C LEU A 30 6.87 6.84 8.36
N SER A 31 7.61 7.00 9.45
CA SER A 31 7.89 8.29 10.14
C SER A 31 8.64 9.32 9.25
N LYS A 32 8.69 9.09 7.94
CA LYS A 32 9.18 9.99 6.90
C LYS A 32 8.00 10.81 6.36
N SER A 33 8.02 12.10 6.67
CA SER A 33 7.01 13.12 6.35
C SER A 33 6.67 13.31 4.86
N HIS A 34 7.42 12.73 3.92
CA HIS A 34 7.20 12.92 2.48
C HIS A 34 6.70 11.67 1.73
N PHE A 35 6.58 10.53 2.41
CA PHE A 35 6.08 9.33 1.76
C PHE A 35 4.55 9.35 1.72
N THR A 36 3.97 9.32 0.53
CA THR A 36 2.51 9.22 0.31
C THR A 36 2.09 7.79 -0.04
N GLY A 37 2.84 7.16 -0.94
CA GLY A 37 2.66 5.75 -1.27
C GLY A 37 3.52 5.29 -2.44
N CYS A 38 3.56 3.98 -2.66
CA CYS A 38 4.14 3.35 -3.84
C CYS A 38 3.33 2.10 -4.23
N CYS A 39 3.44 1.65 -5.48
CA CYS A 39 2.87 0.37 -5.90
C CYS A 39 3.87 -0.38 -6.78
N GLN A 40 3.91 -1.70 -6.63
CA GLN A 40 4.71 -2.63 -7.41
C GLN A 40 3.91 -3.89 -7.74
N VAL A 41 4.07 -4.41 -8.95
CA VAL A 41 3.48 -5.71 -9.32
C VAL A 41 4.45 -6.81 -8.91
N LEU A 42 3.98 -7.75 -8.10
CA LEU A 42 4.71 -8.92 -7.65
C LEU A 42 3.87 -10.16 -7.94
N HIS A 43 4.40 -11.09 -8.74
CA HIS A 43 3.71 -12.33 -9.11
C HIS A 43 2.27 -12.14 -9.65
N GLY A 44 2.03 -11.07 -10.42
CA GLY A 44 0.71 -10.74 -10.97
C GLY A 44 -0.22 -9.97 -10.02
N VAL A 45 0.17 -9.81 -8.75
CA VAL A 45 -0.57 -9.04 -7.75
C VAL A 45 -0.02 -7.61 -7.70
N LEU A 46 -0.91 -6.62 -7.71
CA LEU A 46 -0.54 -5.23 -7.51
C LEU A 46 -0.41 -4.91 -6.03
N CYS A 47 0.81 -4.88 -5.53
CA CYS A 47 1.14 -4.57 -4.14
C CYS A 47 1.36 -3.07 -3.98
N CYS A 48 0.53 -2.41 -3.19
CA CYS A 48 0.58 -0.99 -2.89
C CYS A 48 0.87 -0.77 -1.41
N VAL A 49 1.69 0.24 -1.13
CA VAL A 49 2.01 0.68 0.22
C VAL A 49 1.59 2.14 0.31
N ILE A 50 0.78 2.49 1.30
CA ILE A 50 0.29 3.86 1.50
C ILE A 50 0.57 4.31 2.93
N ASN A 51 0.82 5.61 3.10
CA ASN A 51 1.05 6.16 4.42
C ASN A 51 -0.25 6.16 5.24
N THR A 52 -0.19 5.65 6.48
CA THR A 52 -1.32 5.66 7.42
C THR A 52 -1.84 7.06 7.70
N ASN A 53 -0.96 8.06 7.66
CA ASN A 53 -1.23 9.46 8.00
C ASN A 53 -2.03 10.22 6.93
N LEU A 54 -2.26 9.61 5.76
CA LEU A 54 -3.16 10.16 4.74
C LEU A 54 -4.62 10.04 5.19
N SER A 55 -5.45 11.04 4.85
CA SER A 55 -6.90 10.91 4.97
C SER A 55 -7.44 9.83 4.02
N GLU A 56 -8.64 9.29 4.28
CA GLU A 56 -9.23 8.26 3.41
C GLU A 56 -9.37 8.72 1.95
N ARG A 57 -9.70 10.00 1.74
CA ARG A 57 -9.78 10.60 0.40
C ARG A 57 -8.41 10.65 -0.27
N GLU A 58 -7.36 11.00 0.46
CA GLU A 58 -5.99 11.00 -0.06
C GLU A 58 -5.49 9.59 -0.35
N LYS A 59 -5.83 8.60 0.49
CA LYS A 59 -5.53 7.19 0.26
C LYS A 59 -6.16 6.71 -1.04
N GLN A 60 -7.44 6.96 -1.25
CA GLN A 60 -8.15 6.60 -2.49
C GLN A 60 -7.55 7.29 -3.71
N ASN A 61 -7.29 8.60 -3.63
CA ASN A 61 -6.68 9.35 -4.73
C ASN A 61 -5.26 8.85 -5.05
N THR A 62 -4.47 8.53 -4.03
CA THR A 62 -3.11 8.01 -4.17
C THR A 62 -3.12 6.63 -4.80
N LEU A 63 -3.96 5.72 -4.32
CA LEU A 63 -4.14 4.40 -4.92
C LEU A 63 -4.60 4.52 -6.38
N HIS A 64 -5.63 5.33 -6.65
CA HIS A 64 -6.13 5.50 -8.02
C HIS A 64 -5.04 6.05 -8.96
N LYS A 65 -4.25 7.04 -8.52
CA LYS A 65 -3.12 7.58 -9.28
C LYS A 65 -2.02 6.53 -9.50
N LEU A 66 -1.66 5.76 -8.48
CA LEU A 66 -0.61 4.75 -8.56
C LEU A 66 -0.99 3.59 -9.47
N ILE A 67 -2.25 3.12 -9.37
CA ILE A 67 -2.79 2.07 -10.25
C ILE A 67 -2.85 2.59 -11.70
N LYS A 68 -3.36 3.82 -11.91
CA LYS A 68 -3.48 4.43 -13.26
C LYS A 68 -2.13 4.72 -13.92
N LYS A 69 -1.08 5.05 -13.15
CA LYS A 69 0.27 5.28 -13.71
C LYS A 69 0.95 4.01 -14.21
N ARG A 70 0.49 2.84 -13.77
CA ARG A 70 1.17 1.56 -13.98
C ARG A 70 0.50 0.68 -15.04
N ASN A 71 -0.78 0.95 -15.33
CA ASN A 71 -1.48 0.50 -16.54
C ASN A 71 -1.30 1.49 -17.67
#